data_AF-A0A1Y4DFW4-F1
#
_entry.id   AF-A0A1Y4DFW4-F1
#
_cell.length_a   1.000
_cell.length_b   1.000
_cell.length_c   1.000
_cell.angle_alpha   90.00
_cell.angle_beta   90.00
_cell.angle_gamma   90.00
#
_symmetry.space_group_name_H-M   'P 1'
#
loop_
_entity.id
_entity.type
_entity.pdbx_description
1 polymer ?
#
loop_
_entity_poly.entity_id
_entity_poly.type
_entity_poly.pdbx_seq_one_letter_code
_entity_poly.pdbx_strand_id
1 'polypeptide(L)'
;MPRAAAADPTDDCISHSILADRGGRRAELAHRLPAPVAASEACVRPLRRRLPLSGNPGPLSQPANQVTKRHEPRDASILSLPEQSADTMEAVRWVHCDQARGEALKLTRIIPNPEVIAWAMERVRKEPRDFIGISKCAEQWVTGEKVPTVKQMQKLAGKTHVPLAYFYDDTVPSMSLQIPDYRTTYSGSAEEPSPELYDTINLMQSRQDWLSAYLEDSGNEPVSFMGTCAGDRDAKRAVSMIRSILSLEDGWARFLKADETVRLLRRKIESTGVYTCAGSFFHHGSRPYDVNEFRGFVLADDYAPIIFLNTQDARSAQLFTLVHEFAHLLFNETGVDDMVYEMPEKEDLCDSVAAEVLVPASLVFTFFDQAPTEEAVASLRKATKASEIVCLRRAHELGCIARDDFFRIYGAYKRRLEDIGSAKQKQTDRGPSYYIVQKSMLGDLFADTVFEGVKSECLLFSDAYRLTDMNASSFKKFYAEGGRYL
;
A
#
# COMPACT_ATOMS: atom_id res chain seq x y z
N MET A 1 16.81 -20.76 71.34
CA MET A 1 16.50 -22.09 71.91
C MET A 1 15.01 -22.38 71.73
N PRO A 2 14.64 -23.17 70.70
CA PRO A 2 13.58 -24.15 70.84
C PRO A 2 14.02 -25.56 70.39
N ARG A 3 13.32 -26.60 70.89
CA ARG A 3 13.37 -28.01 70.45
C ARG A 3 12.27 -28.23 69.38
N ALA A 4 12.54 -28.94 68.27
CA ALA A 4 12.28 -30.39 68.00
C ALA A 4 10.78 -30.78 68.01
N ALA A 5 10.23 -31.69 67.18
CA ALA A 5 10.78 -32.66 66.20
C ALA A 5 9.75 -32.91 65.04
N ALA A 6 10.11 -33.42 63.84
CA ALA A 6 10.01 -34.84 63.35
C ALA A 6 8.60 -35.50 63.41
N ALA A 7 8.15 -36.41 62.51
CA ALA A 7 8.51 -36.85 61.14
C ALA A 7 7.41 -37.82 60.59
N ASP A 8 7.28 -37.98 59.26
CA ASP A 8 6.94 -39.17 58.40
C ASP A 8 6.21 -40.45 58.94
N PRO A 9 5.74 -41.40 58.07
CA PRO A 9 4.90 -41.33 56.85
C PRO A 9 3.83 -42.47 56.84
N THR A 10 3.12 -42.77 55.73
CA THR A 10 2.71 -44.15 55.32
C THR A 10 2.03 -44.24 53.94
N ASP A 11 2.40 -45.26 53.16
CA ASP A 11 1.64 -45.81 52.01
C ASP A 11 0.55 -46.79 52.51
N ASP A 12 -0.50 -47.06 51.70
CA ASP A 12 -0.71 -48.42 51.15
C ASP A 12 -1.74 -48.49 49.99
N CYS A 13 -1.74 -49.62 49.27
CA CYS A 13 -2.46 -49.87 48.00
C CYS A 13 -3.88 -50.47 48.17
N ILE A 14 -4.67 -50.53 47.07
CA ILE A 14 -5.20 -51.80 46.47
C ILE A 14 -6.10 -51.56 45.22
N SER A 15 -6.18 -52.60 44.40
CA SER A 15 -6.54 -52.66 42.96
C SER A 15 -8.02 -52.90 42.61
N HIS A 16 -8.25 -52.96 41.28
CA HIS A 16 -9.37 -53.56 40.51
C HIS A 16 -10.43 -52.61 39.93
N SER A 17 -11.00 -52.78 38.73
CA SER A 17 -10.54 -53.20 37.38
C SER A 17 -11.77 -53.62 36.54
N ILE A 18 -11.87 -53.10 35.32
CA ILE A 18 -12.45 -53.77 34.11
C ILE A 18 -13.96 -53.66 33.78
N LEU A 19 -14.18 -53.41 32.47
CA LEU A 19 -15.30 -53.73 31.55
C LEU A 19 -16.34 -52.68 31.13
N ALA A 20 -16.65 -52.77 29.82
CA ALA A 20 -17.51 -51.94 28.96
C ALA A 20 -19.02 -52.18 29.22
N ASP A 21 -20.00 -51.52 28.58
CA ASP A 21 -20.24 -51.48 27.12
C ASP A 21 -21.36 -50.48 26.74
N ARG A 22 -21.42 -50.11 25.44
CA ARG A 22 -22.55 -49.61 24.62
C ARG A 22 -23.66 -48.71 25.21
N GLY A 23 -24.03 -47.69 24.43
CA GLY A 23 -25.46 -47.31 24.30
C GLY A 23 -25.79 -45.85 24.01
N GLY A 24 -25.52 -45.35 22.80
CA GLY A 24 -25.55 -43.90 22.53
C GLY A 24 -26.90 -43.20 22.46
N ARG A 25 -26.84 -41.89 22.20
CA ARG A 25 -27.86 -41.16 21.43
C ARG A 25 -27.32 -39.84 20.87
N ARG A 26 -27.86 -39.45 19.72
CA ARG A 26 -27.53 -38.24 18.95
C ARG A 26 -27.80 -36.93 19.71
N ALA A 27 -26.94 -35.93 19.51
CA ALA A 27 -27.31 -34.53 19.48
C ALA A 27 -26.26 -33.73 18.68
N GLU A 28 -26.50 -33.54 17.38
CA GLU A 28 -25.74 -32.55 16.59
C GLU A 28 -26.24 -31.15 16.97
N LEU A 29 -25.36 -30.29 17.51
CA LEU A 29 -25.65 -28.87 17.68
C LEU A 29 -25.01 -28.09 16.52
N ALA A 30 -25.74 -27.98 15.42
CA ALA A 30 -25.33 -27.16 14.28
C ALA A 30 -25.53 -25.67 14.59
N HIS A 31 -24.46 -24.96 14.98
CA HIS A 31 -24.48 -23.50 14.98
C HIS A 31 -24.45 -22.98 13.53
N ARG A 32 -25.55 -22.33 13.13
CA ARG A 32 -25.72 -21.75 11.80
C ARG A 32 -24.72 -20.60 11.59
N LEU A 33 -23.84 -20.77 10.61
CA LEU A 33 -23.20 -19.64 9.93
C LEU A 33 -24.25 -18.95 9.04
N PRO A 34 -24.27 -17.60 8.93
CA PRO A 34 -25.03 -16.95 7.88
C PRO A 34 -24.40 -17.27 6.52
N ALA A 35 -25.22 -17.63 5.54
CA ALA A 35 -24.78 -17.86 4.17
C ALA A 35 -24.42 -16.53 3.48
N PRO A 36 -23.47 -16.51 2.53
CA PRO A 36 -23.24 -15.34 1.70
C PRO A 36 -24.48 -15.04 0.84
N VAL A 37 -24.79 -13.76 0.67
CA VAL A 37 -25.88 -13.31 -0.21
C VAL A 37 -25.54 -13.72 -1.65
N ALA A 38 -26.48 -14.39 -2.32
CA ALA A 38 -26.30 -14.81 -3.70
C ALA A 38 -26.35 -13.58 -4.63
N ALA A 39 -25.23 -13.26 -5.28
CA ALA A 39 -25.23 -12.37 -6.44
C ALA A 39 -26.02 -13.05 -7.57
N SER A 40 -26.98 -12.34 -8.18
CA SER A 40 -27.86 -12.93 -9.19
C SER A 40 -27.14 -13.10 -10.53
N GLU A 41 -27.27 -14.25 -11.17
CA GLU A 41 -26.85 -14.44 -12.57
C GLU A 41 -27.71 -13.56 -13.51
N ALA A 42 -27.17 -12.40 -13.88
CA ALA A 42 -27.74 -11.51 -14.89
C ALA A 42 -26.82 -11.46 -16.12
N CYS A 43 -26.83 -12.53 -16.91
CA CYS A 43 -26.07 -12.61 -18.16
C CYS A 43 -26.63 -11.63 -19.22
N VAL A 44 -26.06 -10.42 -19.30
CA VAL A 44 -26.39 -9.44 -20.34
C VAL A 44 -25.52 -9.70 -21.57
N ARG A 45 -26.08 -10.40 -22.57
CA ARG A 45 -25.46 -10.51 -23.90
C ARG A 45 -25.55 -9.16 -24.64
N PRO A 46 -24.47 -8.69 -25.29
CA PRO A 46 -24.50 -7.43 -26.05
C PRO A 46 -25.33 -7.56 -27.33
N LEU A 47 -26.46 -6.86 -27.37
CA LEU A 47 -27.40 -6.86 -28.48
C LEU A 47 -26.98 -5.84 -29.55
N ARG A 48 -26.18 -6.28 -30.54
CA ARG A 48 -25.89 -5.47 -31.74
C ARG A 48 -27.20 -5.11 -32.47
N ARG A 49 -27.59 -3.83 -32.47
CA ARG A 49 -28.61 -3.30 -33.39
C ARG A 49 -28.05 -2.14 -34.21
N ARG A 50 -28.08 -2.31 -35.54
CA ARG A 50 -27.89 -1.23 -36.52
C ARG A 50 -29.17 -0.39 -36.57
N LEU A 51 -29.02 0.93 -36.67
CA LEU A 51 -30.10 1.85 -37.05
C LEU A 51 -29.86 2.34 -38.49
N PRO A 52 -30.87 2.32 -39.38
CA PRO A 52 -30.85 3.05 -40.64
C PRO A 52 -31.52 4.43 -40.53
N LEU A 53 -31.18 5.32 -41.47
CA LEU A 53 -31.62 6.71 -41.54
C LEU A 53 -33.04 6.88 -42.11
N SER A 54 -33.70 7.99 -41.71
CA SER A 54 -34.42 8.98 -42.55
C SER A 54 -35.80 9.42 -42.01
N GLY A 55 -36.19 10.66 -42.33
CA GLY A 55 -37.60 11.11 -42.31
C GLY A 55 -37.95 12.23 -41.32
N ASN A 56 -37.90 13.49 -41.79
CA ASN A 56 -38.62 14.65 -41.25
C ASN A 56 -39.62 15.10 -42.35
N PRO A 57 -40.79 15.75 -42.08
CA PRO A 57 -40.87 17.08 -41.46
C PRO A 57 -42.05 17.32 -40.47
N GLY A 58 -42.07 18.49 -39.82
CA GLY A 58 -43.16 18.97 -38.91
C GLY A 58 -44.36 19.63 -39.65
N PRO A 59 -45.05 20.68 -39.13
CA PRO A 59 -44.70 21.55 -37.97
C PRO A 59 -45.91 22.04 -37.08
N LEU A 60 -45.64 23.06 -36.23
CA LEU A 60 -46.55 24.03 -35.57
C LEU A 60 -47.34 23.63 -34.29
N SER A 61 -46.97 24.23 -33.14
CA SER A 61 -47.74 25.34 -32.48
C SER A 61 -47.21 25.71 -31.08
N GLN A 62 -47.01 27.00 -30.83
CA GLN A 62 -46.83 27.68 -29.52
C GLN A 62 -48.08 28.57 -29.26
N PRO A 63 -48.34 29.23 -28.10
CA PRO A 63 -47.41 29.79 -27.09
C PRO A 63 -47.89 29.59 -25.61
N ALA A 64 -47.48 30.28 -24.53
CA ALA A 64 -46.61 31.44 -24.29
C ALA A 64 -46.09 31.47 -22.82
N ASN A 65 -44.97 32.19 -22.57
CA ASN A 65 -44.67 33.09 -21.41
C ASN A 65 -44.89 32.61 -19.95
N GLN A 66 -44.13 33.01 -18.91
CA GLN A 66 -43.02 33.95 -18.70
C GLN A 66 -42.39 33.63 -17.30
N VAL A 67 -41.22 34.09 -16.85
CA VAL A 67 -40.24 35.06 -17.39
C VAL A 67 -38.78 34.62 -17.03
N THR A 68 -37.84 35.56 -17.06
CA THR A 68 -36.38 35.42 -17.20
C THR A 68 -35.55 36.06 -16.07
N LYS A 69 -34.31 35.60 -15.88
CA LYS A 69 -33.15 36.52 -15.69
C LYS A 69 -32.02 36.12 -16.66
N ARG A 70 -31.35 37.12 -17.23
CA ARG A 70 -30.37 36.98 -18.32
C ARG A 70 -28.93 36.98 -17.78
N HIS A 71 -28.04 36.27 -18.48
CA HIS A 71 -26.71 36.75 -18.88
C HIS A 71 -26.47 36.33 -20.34
N GLU A 72 -25.72 37.13 -21.10
CA GLU A 72 -25.58 36.99 -22.56
C GLU A 72 -24.32 36.18 -22.95
N PRO A 73 -24.35 35.45 -24.09
CA PRO A 73 -23.21 34.65 -24.55
C PRO A 73 -22.23 35.46 -25.42
N ARG A 74 -20.98 35.00 -25.52
CA ARG A 74 -20.04 35.40 -26.57
C ARG A 74 -19.34 34.19 -27.19
N ASP A 75 -19.39 34.18 -28.52
CA ASP A 75 -18.45 33.63 -29.50
C ASP A 75 -17.91 32.20 -29.31
N ALA A 76 -18.51 31.29 -30.08
CA ALA A 76 -17.95 29.97 -30.35
C ALA A 76 -16.72 30.07 -31.28
N SER A 77 -15.56 29.63 -30.79
CA SER A 77 -14.39 29.33 -31.62
C SER A 77 -14.21 27.82 -31.71
N ILE A 78 -14.40 27.26 -32.90
CA ILE A 78 -14.25 25.81 -33.13
C ILE A 78 -12.76 25.47 -33.18
N LEU A 79 -12.28 24.75 -32.16
CA LEU A 79 -10.99 24.06 -32.18
C LEU A 79 -11.25 22.56 -32.11
N SER A 80 -11.17 21.91 -33.27
CA SER A 80 -11.30 20.47 -33.44
C SER A 80 -10.08 19.75 -32.88
N LEU A 81 -10.27 18.96 -31.82
CA LEU A 81 -9.32 17.95 -31.37
C LEU A 81 -9.29 16.79 -32.38
N PRO A 82 -8.13 16.32 -32.86
CA PRO A 82 -8.04 15.10 -33.65
C PRO A 82 -8.01 13.86 -32.76
N GLU A 83 -8.69 12.81 -33.21
CA GLU A 83 -8.71 11.48 -32.60
C GLU A 83 -7.29 10.88 -32.51
N GLN A 84 -6.91 10.36 -31.34
CA GLN A 84 -5.73 9.49 -31.23
C GLN A 84 -6.14 8.04 -31.48
N SER A 85 -6.12 7.63 -32.75
CA SER A 85 -6.18 6.22 -33.13
C SER A 85 -4.83 5.54 -32.86
N ALA A 86 -4.88 4.30 -32.38
CA ALA A 86 -3.70 3.47 -32.17
C ALA A 86 -2.89 3.27 -33.47
N ASP A 87 -1.58 3.54 -33.41
CA ASP A 87 -0.51 2.82 -34.13
C ASP A 87 0.87 3.41 -33.73
N THR A 88 1.44 2.92 -32.63
CA THR A 88 2.81 3.25 -32.18
C THR A 88 3.67 2.01 -31.92
N MET A 89 3.53 1.00 -32.79
CA MET A 89 4.61 0.04 -33.07
C MET A 89 4.77 -0.15 -34.59
N GLU A 90 6.01 -0.47 -35.01
CA GLU A 90 6.46 -0.63 -36.41
C GLU A 90 6.53 0.64 -37.29
N ALA A 91 7.56 1.47 -37.07
CA ALA A 91 8.02 2.44 -38.07
C ALA A 91 9.56 2.58 -38.17
N VAL A 92 10.29 1.45 -38.22
CA VAL A 92 11.72 1.44 -38.62
C VAL A 92 11.84 1.01 -40.09
N ARG A 93 11.36 1.85 -41.02
CA ARG A 93 11.65 1.71 -42.46
C ARG A 93 11.74 3.05 -43.20
N TRP A 94 12.95 3.29 -43.72
CA TRP A 94 13.28 4.05 -44.94
C TRP A 94 12.37 5.20 -45.37
N VAL A 95 12.78 6.43 -45.01
CA VAL A 95 12.30 7.66 -45.67
C VAL A 95 12.68 7.61 -47.16
N HIS A 96 11.71 7.94 -48.02
CA HIS A 96 11.92 8.04 -49.47
C HIS A 96 12.90 9.17 -49.81
N CYS A 97 13.78 8.93 -50.78
CA CYS A 97 14.71 9.92 -51.29
C CYS A 97 13.98 10.85 -52.27
N ASP A 98 13.69 12.09 -51.85
CA ASP A 98 13.19 13.13 -52.75
C ASP A 98 14.37 13.95 -53.29
N GLN A 99 14.55 13.94 -54.60
CA GLN A 99 15.84 14.19 -55.23
C GLN A 99 16.00 15.66 -55.67
N ALA A 100 16.02 16.59 -54.72
CA ALA A 100 16.23 18.01 -55.01
C ALA A 100 17.12 18.74 -53.98
N ARG A 101 18.27 19.24 -54.47
CA ARG A 101 19.16 20.24 -53.83
C ARG A 101 19.81 19.84 -52.49
N GLY A 102 20.98 19.20 -52.60
CA GLY A 102 22.26 19.82 -52.18
C GLY A 102 22.54 20.12 -50.71
N GLU A 103 21.58 20.04 -49.79
CA GLU A 103 21.84 20.06 -48.36
C GLU A 103 21.98 18.62 -47.86
N ALA A 104 23.16 18.28 -47.36
CA ALA A 104 23.34 17.05 -46.63
C ALA A 104 22.48 17.13 -45.37
N LEU A 105 21.40 16.33 -45.32
CA LEU A 105 20.69 15.97 -44.10
C LEU A 105 21.73 15.44 -43.10
N LYS A 106 22.23 16.34 -42.24
CA LYS A 106 22.99 15.96 -41.06
C LYS A 106 22.04 15.09 -40.25
N LEU A 107 22.31 13.78 -40.20
CA LEU A 107 21.79 12.97 -39.12
C LEU A 107 22.34 13.58 -37.84
N THR A 108 21.52 14.40 -37.19
CA THR A 108 21.73 14.87 -35.83
C THR A 108 21.79 13.62 -34.98
N ARG A 109 23.01 13.18 -34.67
CA ARG A 109 23.24 12.06 -33.78
C ARG A 109 22.64 12.47 -32.44
N ILE A 110 21.52 11.87 -32.07
CA ILE A 110 20.89 12.10 -30.77
C ILE A 110 21.88 11.60 -29.72
N ILE A 111 22.48 12.55 -29.01
CA ILE A 111 23.48 12.32 -27.97
C ILE A 111 22.73 12.41 -26.64
N PRO A 112 22.93 11.45 -25.70
CA PRO A 112 22.30 11.54 -24.40
C PRO A 112 22.89 12.71 -23.60
N ASN A 113 22.04 13.40 -22.86
CA ASN A 113 22.37 14.57 -22.08
C ASN A 113 23.26 14.19 -20.86
N PRO A 114 24.49 14.73 -20.75
CA PRO A 114 25.38 14.48 -19.62
C PRO A 114 24.79 14.84 -18.24
N GLU A 115 23.94 15.87 -18.18
CA GLU A 115 23.29 16.31 -16.94
C GLU A 115 22.24 15.29 -16.49
N VAL A 116 21.41 14.78 -17.40
CA VAL A 116 20.47 13.69 -17.11
C VAL A 116 21.21 12.41 -16.73
N ILE A 117 22.36 12.12 -17.35
CA ILE A 117 23.22 10.99 -16.96
C ILE A 117 23.70 11.15 -15.51
N ALA A 118 24.16 12.33 -15.12
CA ALA A 118 24.65 12.60 -13.77
C ALA A 118 23.53 12.45 -12.73
N TRP A 119 22.40 13.13 -12.96
CA TRP A 119 21.20 13.06 -12.15
C TRP A 119 20.68 11.63 -11.98
N ALA A 120 20.62 10.84 -13.06
CA ALA A 120 20.15 9.45 -13.00
C ALA A 120 21.07 8.55 -12.14
N MET A 121 22.37 8.85 -12.05
CA MET A 121 23.31 8.14 -11.17
C MET A 121 23.12 8.57 -9.70
N GLU A 122 22.96 9.88 -9.46
CA GLU A 122 22.70 10.45 -8.14
C GLU A 122 21.38 9.95 -7.53
N ARG A 123 20.32 9.85 -8.33
CA ARG A 123 19.00 9.32 -7.92
C ARG A 123 19.05 7.91 -7.32
N VAL A 124 19.97 7.06 -7.76
CA VAL A 124 20.21 5.72 -7.17
C VAL A 124 21.31 5.71 -6.09
N ARG A 125 21.64 6.89 -5.54
CA ARG A 125 22.66 7.15 -4.51
C ARG A 125 24.03 6.55 -4.87
N LYS A 126 24.44 6.67 -6.14
CA LYS A 126 25.70 6.11 -6.68
C LYS A 126 26.53 7.16 -7.42
N GLU A 127 27.84 6.98 -7.40
CA GLU A 127 28.76 7.81 -8.18
C GLU A 127 29.09 7.16 -9.54
N PRO A 128 29.58 7.93 -10.54
CA PRO A 128 29.91 7.39 -11.86
C PRO A 128 30.87 6.20 -11.84
N ARG A 129 31.80 6.15 -10.86
CA ARG A 129 32.71 5.01 -10.62
C ARG A 129 31.98 3.68 -10.37
N ASP A 130 30.77 3.69 -9.81
CA ASP A 130 29.98 2.48 -9.54
C ASP A 130 29.39 1.87 -10.83
N PHE A 131 29.45 2.61 -11.95
CA PHE A 131 29.02 2.20 -13.27
C PHE A 131 30.16 1.70 -14.16
N ILE A 132 31.38 1.53 -13.63
CA ILE A 132 32.54 0.93 -14.34
C ILE A 132 32.21 -0.44 -14.96
N GLY A 133 31.32 -1.22 -14.33
CA GLY A 133 30.82 -2.50 -14.85
C GLY A 133 29.95 -2.40 -16.12
N ILE A 134 29.48 -1.20 -16.49
CA ILE A 134 28.87 -0.89 -17.80
C ILE A 134 29.96 -0.38 -18.75
N SER A 135 30.85 0.50 -18.27
CA SER A 135 31.94 1.10 -19.04
C SER A 135 33.00 1.71 -18.13
N LYS A 136 34.28 1.45 -18.42
CA LYS A 136 35.42 2.13 -17.76
C LYS A 136 35.45 3.66 -17.97
N CYS A 137 34.58 4.21 -18.82
CA CYS A 137 34.49 5.63 -19.12
C CYS A 137 33.24 6.29 -18.53
N ALA A 138 32.61 5.70 -17.49
CA ALA A 138 31.37 6.23 -16.91
C ALA A 138 31.52 7.67 -16.37
N GLU A 139 32.66 8.03 -15.77
CA GLU A 139 32.96 9.41 -15.35
C GLU A 139 32.97 10.39 -16.54
N GLN A 140 33.52 9.96 -17.69
CA GLN A 140 33.59 10.76 -18.93
C GLN A 140 32.22 10.92 -19.63
N TRP A 141 31.17 10.26 -19.14
CA TRP A 141 29.80 10.45 -19.63
C TRP A 141 29.14 11.68 -19.00
N VAL A 142 29.43 11.94 -17.72
CA VAL A 142 28.91 13.09 -16.97
C VAL A 142 29.58 14.40 -17.43
N THR A 143 30.84 14.37 -17.86
CA THR A 143 31.53 15.53 -18.43
C THR A 143 31.26 15.75 -19.93
N GLY A 144 30.54 14.83 -20.58
CA GLY A 144 30.33 14.84 -22.03
C GLY A 144 31.56 14.49 -22.88
N GLU A 145 32.73 14.25 -22.27
CA GLU A 145 33.98 13.84 -22.95
C GLU A 145 33.81 12.59 -23.83
N LYS A 146 32.93 11.67 -23.42
CA LYS A 146 32.58 10.49 -24.22
C LYS A 146 31.08 10.26 -24.25
N VAL A 147 30.58 10.08 -25.48
CA VAL A 147 29.20 9.69 -25.75
C VAL A 147 29.02 8.18 -25.50
N PRO A 148 28.11 7.76 -24.61
CA PRO A 148 27.74 6.35 -24.44
C PRO A 148 27.14 5.75 -25.72
N THR A 149 27.31 4.44 -25.91
CA THR A 149 26.55 3.71 -26.96
C THR A 149 25.11 3.43 -26.51
N VAL A 150 24.18 3.23 -27.45
CA VAL A 150 22.77 2.88 -27.14
C VAL A 150 22.67 1.66 -26.21
N LYS A 151 23.52 0.63 -26.40
CA LYS A 151 23.58 -0.54 -25.52
C LYS A 151 24.10 -0.24 -24.11
N GLN A 152 24.92 0.80 -23.95
CA GLN A 152 25.35 1.28 -22.64
C GLN A 152 24.26 2.13 -21.99
N MET A 153 23.52 2.95 -22.76
CA MET A 153 22.36 3.68 -22.26
C MET A 153 21.23 2.75 -21.81
N GLN A 154 20.91 1.69 -22.57
CA GLN A 154 19.96 0.66 -22.16
C GLN A 154 20.36 -0.01 -20.82
N LYS A 155 21.66 -0.27 -20.62
CA LYS A 155 22.18 -0.79 -19.35
C LYS A 155 22.17 0.24 -18.22
N LEU A 156 22.39 1.51 -18.53
CA LEU A 156 22.36 2.61 -17.56
C LEU A 156 20.92 2.85 -17.09
N ALA A 157 19.98 2.99 -18.01
CA ALA A 157 18.53 3.03 -17.75
C ALA A 157 18.09 1.87 -16.85
N GLY A 158 18.43 0.63 -17.20
CA GLY A 158 18.12 -0.54 -16.37
C GLY A 158 18.79 -0.59 -14.99
N LYS A 159 19.87 0.18 -14.76
CA LYS A 159 20.57 0.29 -13.45
C LYS A 159 20.16 1.51 -12.61
N THR A 160 19.60 2.53 -13.25
CA THR A 160 19.17 3.80 -12.64
C THR A 160 17.65 3.88 -12.48
N HIS A 161 16.92 2.96 -13.14
CA HIS A 161 15.47 2.91 -13.22
C HIS A 161 14.84 4.16 -13.87
N VAL A 162 15.64 4.92 -14.61
CA VAL A 162 15.20 6.05 -15.44
C VAL A 162 14.80 5.53 -16.84
N PRO A 163 13.63 5.90 -17.38
CA PRO A 163 13.23 5.59 -18.75
C PRO A 163 14.31 5.98 -19.77
N LEU A 164 14.58 5.10 -20.74
CA LEU A 164 15.66 5.33 -21.73
C LEU A 164 15.48 6.63 -22.52
N ALA A 165 14.23 7.05 -22.75
CA ALA A 165 13.91 8.28 -23.47
C ALA A 165 14.46 9.52 -22.75
N TYR A 166 14.29 9.62 -21.43
CA TYR A 166 14.64 10.82 -20.67
C TYR A 166 16.13 11.19 -20.73
N PHE A 167 17.02 10.21 -20.90
CA PHE A 167 18.43 10.49 -21.12
C PHE A 167 18.72 11.31 -22.38
N TYR A 168 17.75 11.52 -23.26
CA TYR A 168 17.85 12.31 -24.48
C TYR A 168 17.05 13.61 -24.42
N ASP A 169 16.48 13.96 -23.26
CA ASP A 169 15.79 15.24 -23.04
C ASP A 169 16.81 16.38 -22.84
N ASP A 170 16.45 17.59 -23.28
CA ASP A 170 17.31 18.78 -23.20
C ASP A 170 17.57 19.25 -21.76
N THR A 171 16.70 18.88 -20.81
CA THR A 171 16.78 19.22 -19.38
C THR A 171 16.56 17.99 -18.51
N VAL A 172 17.04 18.04 -17.25
CA VAL A 172 16.72 17.01 -16.25
C VAL A 172 15.20 16.84 -16.13
N PRO A 173 14.66 15.62 -16.30
CA PRO A 173 13.22 15.37 -16.21
C PRO A 173 12.74 15.51 -14.76
N SER A 174 11.58 16.11 -14.57
CA SER A 174 10.92 16.02 -13.27
C SER A 174 10.27 14.65 -13.12
N MET A 175 10.93 13.75 -12.37
CA MET A 175 10.32 12.52 -11.83
C MET A 175 9.92 12.74 -10.36
N SER A 176 9.24 13.86 -10.11
CA SER A 176 8.46 14.07 -8.90
C SER A 176 7.30 13.08 -8.88
N LEU A 177 6.74 12.85 -7.70
CA LEU A 177 5.45 12.20 -7.60
C LEU A 177 4.37 13.14 -8.18
N GLN A 178 3.38 12.59 -8.89
CA GLN A 178 2.14 13.31 -9.26
C GLN A 178 1.09 13.22 -8.13
N ILE A 179 1.59 13.12 -6.90
CA ILE A 179 0.85 13.11 -5.66
C ILE A 179 1.60 14.08 -4.74
N PRO A 180 0.94 14.86 -3.86
CA PRO A 180 1.68 15.70 -2.93
C PRO A 180 2.60 14.84 -2.03
N ASP A 181 3.70 15.41 -1.55
CA ASP A 181 4.78 14.64 -0.92
C ASP A 181 4.45 14.28 0.55
N TYR A 182 4.13 13.01 0.82
CA TYR A 182 3.72 12.49 2.15
C TYR A 182 4.89 11.93 2.94
N ARG A 183 5.46 12.71 3.88
CA ARG A 183 6.67 12.32 4.65
C ARG A 183 6.76 12.94 6.05
N THR A 184 5.92 12.48 6.98
CA THR A 184 5.94 12.86 8.40
C THR A 184 6.84 12.05 9.35
N THR A 185 7.60 11.06 8.88
CA THR A 185 8.58 10.36 9.76
C THR A 185 10.04 10.59 9.41
N TYR A 186 10.63 11.56 10.10
CA TYR A 186 12.08 11.78 10.27
C TYR A 186 12.91 12.12 9.01
N SER A 187 13.23 13.43 8.90
CA SER A 187 14.34 14.00 8.11
C SER A 187 14.34 13.75 6.60
N GLY A 188 13.63 14.61 5.87
CA GLY A 188 13.98 14.94 4.49
C GLY A 188 12.80 14.95 3.51
N SER A 189 12.26 16.14 3.26
CA SER A 189 11.59 16.46 2.01
C SER A 189 12.63 16.42 0.88
N ALA A 190 12.88 15.24 0.32
CA ALA A 190 13.57 15.17 -0.96
C ALA A 190 12.49 15.32 -2.04
N GLU A 191 12.49 16.46 -2.74
CA GLU A 191 11.57 16.77 -3.86
C GLU A 191 11.58 15.67 -4.96
N GLU A 192 12.59 14.80 -4.90
CA GLU A 192 12.68 13.55 -5.64
C GLU A 192 12.53 12.30 -4.74
N PRO A 193 11.56 11.41 -5.00
CA PRO A 193 11.49 10.09 -4.36
C PRO A 193 12.58 9.15 -4.89
N SER A 194 12.93 8.10 -4.13
CA SER A 194 13.72 6.98 -4.67
C SER A 194 13.00 6.33 -5.86
N PRO A 195 13.73 5.68 -6.77
CA PRO A 195 13.10 4.90 -7.83
C PRO A 195 12.23 3.77 -7.28
N GLU A 196 12.59 3.19 -6.13
CA GLU A 196 11.79 2.17 -5.45
C GLU A 196 10.42 2.70 -5.01
N LEU A 197 10.37 3.86 -4.36
CA LEU A 197 9.11 4.50 -3.95
C LEU A 197 8.29 4.94 -5.17
N TYR A 198 8.93 5.62 -6.13
CA TYR A 198 8.31 6.08 -7.37
C TYR A 198 7.65 4.94 -8.16
N ASP A 199 8.38 3.85 -8.44
CA ASP A 199 7.84 2.72 -9.17
C ASP A 199 6.73 1.98 -8.39
N THR A 200 6.81 1.98 -7.05
CA THR A 200 5.78 1.37 -6.18
C THR A 200 4.48 2.16 -6.24
N ILE A 201 4.54 3.50 -6.16
CA ILE A 201 3.36 4.37 -6.26
C ILE A 201 2.71 4.20 -7.63
N ASN A 202 3.49 4.28 -8.73
CA ASN A 202 2.97 4.05 -10.09
C ASN A 202 2.30 2.69 -10.26
N LEU A 203 2.86 1.63 -9.64
CA LEU A 203 2.25 0.30 -9.65
C LEU A 203 0.95 0.26 -8.82
N MET A 204 0.87 0.97 -7.68
CA MET A 204 -0.36 1.02 -6.88
C MET A 204 -1.43 1.86 -7.58
N GLN A 205 -1.09 2.98 -8.22
CA GLN A 205 -2.02 3.78 -9.04
C GLN A 205 -2.57 2.93 -10.19
N SER A 206 -1.71 2.26 -10.96
CA SER A 206 -2.14 1.29 -11.99
C SER A 206 -3.09 0.19 -11.48
N ARG A 207 -2.98 -0.20 -10.19
CA ARG A 207 -3.94 -1.13 -9.56
C ARG A 207 -5.25 -0.42 -9.21
N GLN A 208 -5.17 0.76 -8.62
CA GLN A 208 -6.34 1.56 -8.24
C GLN A 208 -7.18 1.95 -9.46
N ASP A 209 -6.56 2.45 -10.54
CA ASP A 209 -7.25 2.81 -11.79
C ASP A 209 -8.10 1.64 -12.32
N TRP A 210 -7.51 0.43 -12.37
CA TRP A 210 -8.21 -0.76 -12.82
C TRP A 210 -9.28 -1.22 -11.82
N LEU A 211 -8.97 -1.22 -10.51
CA LEU A 211 -9.91 -1.64 -9.47
C LEU A 211 -11.13 -0.73 -9.39
N SER A 212 -10.92 0.60 -9.38
CA SER A 212 -11.98 1.60 -9.25
C SER A 212 -12.97 1.47 -10.41
N ALA A 213 -12.47 1.49 -11.65
CA ALA A 213 -13.27 1.26 -12.85
C ALA A 213 -13.98 -0.12 -12.84
N TYR A 214 -13.26 -1.20 -12.49
CA TYR A 214 -13.86 -2.55 -12.44
C TYR A 214 -14.95 -2.69 -11.39
N LEU A 215 -14.78 -2.08 -10.21
CA LEU A 215 -15.75 -2.14 -9.11
C LEU A 215 -16.99 -1.30 -9.41
N GLU A 216 -16.82 -0.11 -9.99
CA GLU A 216 -17.90 0.76 -10.45
C GLU A 216 -18.71 0.09 -11.59
N ASP A 217 -18.05 -0.40 -12.65
CA ASP A 217 -18.71 -1.13 -13.76
C ASP A 217 -19.42 -2.41 -13.27
N SER A 218 -18.91 -3.04 -12.21
CA SER A 218 -19.53 -4.21 -11.58
C SER A 218 -20.71 -3.86 -10.64
N GLY A 219 -21.00 -2.57 -10.43
CA GLY A 219 -22.09 -2.10 -9.58
C GLY A 219 -21.84 -2.29 -8.08
N ASN A 220 -20.60 -2.18 -7.62
CA ASN A 220 -20.29 -2.11 -6.19
C ASN A 220 -20.64 -0.71 -5.65
N GLU A 221 -20.96 -0.63 -4.36
CA GLU A 221 -21.20 0.64 -3.68
C GLU A 221 -19.86 1.24 -3.19
N PRO A 222 -19.71 2.58 -3.19
CA PRO A 222 -18.57 3.26 -2.57
C PRO A 222 -18.34 2.93 -1.09
N VAL A 223 -17.09 3.06 -0.65
CA VAL A 223 -16.65 2.83 0.73
C VAL A 223 -17.19 3.93 1.64
N SER A 224 -18.30 3.63 2.33
CA SER A 224 -19.14 4.58 3.07
C SER A 224 -18.51 5.41 4.21
N PHE A 225 -17.22 5.21 4.53
CA PHE A 225 -16.52 5.93 5.60
C PHE A 225 -15.40 6.87 5.09
N MET A 226 -15.13 6.91 3.79
CA MET A 226 -14.18 7.86 3.18
C MET A 226 -14.54 9.31 3.55
N GLY A 227 -13.55 10.10 3.97
CA GLY A 227 -13.70 11.52 4.31
C GLY A 227 -14.63 11.85 5.48
N THR A 228 -15.24 10.86 6.15
CA THR A 228 -16.31 11.11 7.14
C THR A 228 -15.86 11.96 8.33
N CYS A 229 -14.58 11.99 8.65
CA CYS A 229 -13.97 12.78 9.72
C CYS A 229 -13.20 14.02 9.23
N ALA A 230 -13.28 14.41 7.95
CA ALA A 230 -12.43 15.46 7.36
C ALA A 230 -12.48 16.84 8.07
N GLY A 231 -13.59 17.17 8.71
CA GLY A 231 -13.75 18.38 9.53
C GLY A 231 -13.44 18.23 11.03
N ASP A 232 -13.10 17.03 11.49
CA ASP A 232 -12.85 16.75 12.91
C ASP A 232 -11.48 17.32 13.35
N ARG A 233 -11.42 17.81 14.60
CA ARG A 233 -10.21 18.39 15.21
C ARG A 233 -9.71 17.62 16.43
N ASP A 234 -10.32 16.48 16.75
CA ASP A 234 -9.87 15.58 17.81
C ASP A 234 -10.02 14.11 17.42
N ALA A 235 -9.23 13.24 18.05
CA ALA A 235 -9.13 11.84 17.67
C ALA A 235 -10.38 11.01 18.01
N LYS A 236 -11.27 11.48 18.90
CA LYS A 236 -12.26 10.61 19.57
C LYS A 236 -13.24 9.96 18.60
N ARG A 237 -13.72 10.74 17.63
CA ARG A 237 -14.68 10.28 16.63
C ARG A 237 -14.04 9.27 15.68
N ALA A 238 -12.87 9.59 15.13
CA ALA A 238 -12.09 8.67 14.27
C ALA A 238 -11.73 7.37 15.02
N VAL A 239 -11.24 7.44 16.26
CA VAL A 239 -10.98 6.26 17.11
C VAL A 239 -12.23 5.40 17.24
N SER A 240 -13.38 5.99 17.60
CA SER A 240 -14.65 5.26 17.75
C SER A 240 -15.08 4.58 16.44
N MET A 241 -14.95 5.29 15.30
CA MET A 241 -15.29 4.76 13.98
C MET A 241 -14.36 3.62 13.56
N ILE A 242 -13.04 3.79 13.62
CA ILE A 242 -12.07 2.72 13.29
C ILE A 242 -12.33 1.47 14.11
N ARG A 243 -12.60 1.62 15.42
CA ARG A 243 -12.86 0.49 16.30
C ARG A 243 -14.19 -0.21 16.01
N SER A 244 -15.20 0.52 15.59
CA SER A 244 -16.48 -0.04 15.13
C SER A 244 -16.32 -0.78 13.79
N ILE A 245 -15.79 -0.07 12.77
CA ILE A 245 -15.57 -0.56 11.41
C ILE A 245 -14.69 -1.82 11.41
N LEU A 246 -13.54 -1.79 12.09
CA LEU A 246 -12.64 -2.93 12.17
C LEU A 246 -13.02 -3.92 13.28
N SER A 247 -14.09 -3.68 14.06
CA SER A 247 -14.52 -4.49 15.21
C SER A 247 -13.36 -4.84 16.15
N LEU A 248 -12.76 -3.82 16.76
CA LEU A 248 -11.58 -3.92 17.65
C LEU A 248 -11.96 -3.64 19.11
N GLU A 249 -12.09 -4.72 19.88
CA GLU A 249 -12.28 -4.69 21.34
C GLU A 249 -10.99 -4.33 22.10
N ASP A 250 -11.12 -3.91 23.36
CA ASP A 250 -9.95 -3.59 24.19
C ASP A 250 -9.08 -4.83 24.42
N GLY A 251 -7.83 -4.75 23.98
CA GLY A 251 -6.89 -5.86 24.11
C GLY A 251 -7.10 -6.98 23.09
N TRP A 252 -7.76 -6.70 21.95
CA TRP A 252 -7.93 -7.65 20.83
C TRP A 252 -6.63 -8.38 20.42
N ALA A 253 -5.47 -7.73 20.59
CA ALA A 253 -4.17 -8.30 20.26
C ALA A 253 -3.54 -9.17 21.38
N ARG A 254 -4.09 -9.18 22.61
CA ARG A 254 -3.42 -9.66 23.84
C ARG A 254 -2.80 -11.04 23.71
N PHE A 255 -3.54 -11.99 23.15
CA PHE A 255 -3.15 -13.40 23.06
C PHE A 255 -2.46 -13.79 21.73
N LEU A 256 -2.31 -12.84 20.79
CA LEU A 256 -1.70 -13.07 19.48
C LEU A 256 -0.18 -12.90 19.49
N LYS A 257 0.52 -13.49 18.52
CA LYS A 257 1.90 -13.10 18.16
C LYS A 257 1.89 -11.83 17.31
N ALA A 258 3.02 -11.12 17.25
CA ALA A 258 3.12 -9.87 16.49
C ALA A 258 2.79 -10.04 14.99
N ASP A 259 3.32 -11.09 14.32
CA ASP A 259 2.99 -11.41 12.92
C ASP A 259 1.49 -11.74 12.72
N GLU A 260 0.90 -12.48 13.66
CA GLU A 260 -0.51 -12.85 13.65
C GLU A 260 -1.41 -11.62 13.83
N THR A 261 -0.96 -10.66 14.64
CA THR A 261 -1.64 -9.37 14.91
C THR A 261 -1.68 -8.50 13.66
N VAL A 262 -0.54 -8.31 12.98
CA VAL A 262 -0.47 -7.56 11.71
C VAL A 262 -1.35 -8.22 10.64
N ARG A 263 -1.27 -9.55 10.51
CA ARG A 263 -2.11 -10.29 9.55
C ARG A 263 -3.60 -10.19 9.87
N LEU A 264 -4.00 -10.17 11.14
CA LEU A 264 -5.40 -10.03 11.54
C LEU A 264 -5.91 -8.61 11.24
N LEU A 265 -5.12 -7.59 11.54
CA LEU A 265 -5.47 -6.19 11.25
C LEU A 265 -5.66 -5.97 9.75
N ARG A 266 -4.73 -6.44 8.91
CA ARG A 266 -4.87 -6.38 7.44
C ARG A 266 -6.14 -7.05 6.93
N ARG A 267 -6.48 -8.26 7.39
CA ARG A 267 -7.74 -8.92 7.00
C ARG A 267 -9.00 -8.16 7.47
N LYS A 268 -8.94 -7.51 8.64
CA LYS A 268 -10.04 -6.67 9.13
C LYS A 268 -10.21 -5.42 8.26
N ILE A 269 -9.11 -4.79 7.84
CA ILE A 269 -9.12 -3.66 6.89
C ILE A 269 -9.67 -4.14 5.53
N GLU A 270 -9.17 -5.24 4.98
CA GLU A 270 -9.65 -5.81 3.70
C GLU A 270 -11.13 -6.20 3.73
N SER A 271 -11.67 -6.63 4.88
CA SER A 271 -13.11 -6.90 5.00
C SER A 271 -14.02 -5.66 4.95
N THR A 272 -13.45 -4.45 4.80
CA THR A 272 -14.18 -3.17 4.70
C THR A 272 -14.16 -2.55 3.30
N GLY A 273 -13.54 -3.21 2.32
CA GLY A 273 -13.35 -2.70 0.96
C GLY A 273 -11.98 -2.05 0.71
N VAL A 274 -11.17 -1.86 1.76
CA VAL A 274 -9.82 -1.25 1.65
C VAL A 274 -8.76 -2.29 1.30
N TYR A 275 -8.10 -2.13 0.17
CA TYR A 275 -7.06 -3.04 -0.31
C TYR A 275 -5.76 -2.84 0.50
N THR A 276 -5.16 -3.91 1.02
CA THR A 276 -3.85 -3.80 1.72
C THR A 276 -2.72 -4.45 0.93
N CYS A 277 -1.95 -3.63 0.23
CA CYS A 277 -0.70 -4.05 -0.41
C CYS A 277 0.46 -3.94 0.60
N ALA A 278 1.53 -4.71 0.39
CA ALA A 278 2.69 -4.70 1.27
C ALA A 278 3.96 -5.14 0.53
N GLY A 279 5.14 -4.78 1.04
CA GLY A 279 6.40 -5.32 0.52
C GLY A 279 7.61 -4.88 1.31
N SER A 280 8.78 -5.44 1.04
CA SER A 280 10.07 -4.99 1.58
C SER A 280 11.04 -4.54 0.49
N PHE A 281 10.67 -4.72 -0.77
CA PHE A 281 11.43 -4.39 -1.98
C PHE A 281 10.47 -4.26 -3.16
N PHE A 282 10.90 -3.58 -4.22
CA PHE A 282 10.17 -3.50 -5.49
C PHE A 282 10.68 -4.57 -6.48
N HIS A 283 9.78 -5.45 -6.94
CA HIS A 283 10.02 -6.62 -7.83
C HIS A 283 11.04 -7.67 -7.30
N HIS A 284 12.22 -7.27 -6.85
CA HIS A 284 13.31 -8.16 -6.46
C HIS A 284 14.10 -7.61 -5.27
N GLY A 285 14.59 -8.48 -4.38
CA GLY A 285 15.31 -8.09 -3.15
C GLY A 285 16.62 -7.29 -3.33
N SER A 286 17.03 -7.00 -4.56
CA SER A 286 18.11 -6.05 -4.88
C SER A 286 17.65 -4.59 -4.90
N ARG A 287 16.35 -4.33 -4.80
CA ARG A 287 15.70 -3.01 -4.72
C ARG A 287 14.94 -2.85 -3.37
N PRO A 288 15.64 -2.89 -2.22
CA PRO A 288 15.02 -2.79 -0.90
C PRO A 288 14.44 -1.40 -0.65
N TYR A 289 13.28 -1.33 -0.01
CA TYR A 289 12.71 -0.08 0.50
C TYR A 289 13.52 0.51 1.66
N ASP A 290 13.56 1.84 1.79
CA ASP A 290 14.19 2.53 2.92
C ASP A 290 13.11 2.92 3.95
N VAL A 291 13.20 2.39 5.18
CA VAL A 291 12.23 2.65 6.26
C VAL A 291 12.32 4.10 6.77
N ASN A 292 13.41 4.81 6.45
CA ASN A 292 13.55 6.24 6.71
C ASN A 292 12.98 7.11 5.58
N GLU A 293 12.69 6.52 4.42
CA GLU A 293 12.01 7.21 3.32
C GLU A 293 10.49 7.06 3.45
N PHE A 294 9.98 5.83 3.62
CA PHE A 294 8.56 5.59 3.81
C PHE A 294 8.26 4.32 4.63
N ARG A 295 7.20 4.38 5.43
CA ARG A 295 6.69 3.28 6.28
C ARG A 295 5.41 2.68 5.72
N GLY A 296 4.56 3.53 5.17
CA GLY A 296 3.37 3.21 4.41
C GLY A 296 3.02 4.40 3.51
N PHE A 297 1.92 4.26 2.79
CA PHE A 297 1.17 5.35 2.18
C PHE A 297 -0.24 4.85 1.86
N VAL A 298 -1.17 5.77 1.58
CA VAL A 298 -2.55 5.42 1.26
C VAL A 298 -3.06 6.15 0.02
N LEU A 299 -3.42 5.41 -1.02
CA LEU A 299 -4.16 5.96 -2.17
C LEU A 299 -5.65 6.04 -1.78
N ALA A 300 -6.23 7.24 -1.75
CA ALA A 300 -7.65 7.44 -1.52
C ALA A 300 -8.44 7.33 -2.83
N ASP A 301 -9.52 6.58 -2.82
CA ASP A 301 -10.50 6.43 -3.90
C ASP A 301 -11.81 5.92 -3.28
N ASP A 302 -12.96 6.20 -3.90
CA ASP A 302 -14.27 5.84 -3.37
C ASP A 302 -14.58 4.33 -3.45
N TYR A 303 -14.04 3.63 -4.45
CA TYR A 303 -14.31 2.20 -4.68
C TYR A 303 -13.11 1.30 -4.30
N ALA A 304 -11.90 1.77 -4.56
CA ALA A 304 -10.64 1.06 -4.43
C ALA A 304 -9.57 1.81 -3.61
N PRO A 305 -9.85 2.21 -2.34
CA PRO A 305 -8.82 2.77 -1.47
C PRO A 305 -7.73 1.72 -1.18
N ILE A 306 -6.46 2.09 -1.36
CA ILE A 306 -5.30 1.18 -1.21
C ILE A 306 -4.37 1.69 -0.11
N ILE A 307 -4.15 0.88 0.93
CA ILE A 307 -3.06 1.08 1.89
C ILE A 307 -1.85 0.24 1.45
N PHE A 308 -0.68 0.86 1.31
CA PHE A 308 0.59 0.18 1.13
C PHE A 308 1.40 0.14 2.42
N LEU A 309 2.01 -1.00 2.73
CA LEU A 309 2.83 -1.20 3.94
C LEU A 309 4.27 -1.61 3.61
N ASN A 310 5.25 -0.81 4.05
CA ASN A 310 6.66 -1.23 4.08
C ASN A 310 6.89 -2.21 5.23
N THR A 311 7.28 -3.44 4.88
CA THR A 311 7.44 -4.57 5.79
C THR A 311 8.86 -4.77 6.29
N GLN A 312 9.81 -3.90 5.95
CA GLN A 312 11.16 -3.93 6.53
C GLN A 312 11.19 -3.47 8.00
N ASP A 313 10.23 -2.67 8.45
CA ASP A 313 10.19 -2.21 9.83
C ASP A 313 9.72 -3.30 10.80
N ALA A 314 9.92 -3.09 12.11
CA ALA A 314 9.40 -3.95 13.16
C ALA A 314 7.87 -4.06 13.11
N ARG A 315 7.32 -5.25 13.45
CA ARG A 315 5.87 -5.50 13.43
C ARG A 315 5.03 -4.53 14.26
N SER A 316 5.59 -3.99 15.35
CA SER A 316 4.92 -2.96 16.15
C SER A 316 4.76 -1.62 15.42
N ALA A 317 5.71 -1.27 14.56
CA ALA A 317 5.63 -0.08 13.71
C ALA A 317 4.73 -0.33 12.50
N GLN A 318 4.75 -1.55 11.94
CA GLN A 318 3.78 -1.96 10.91
C GLN A 318 2.33 -1.91 11.40
N LEU A 319 2.06 -2.30 12.66
CA LEU A 319 0.73 -2.13 13.27
C LEU A 319 0.32 -0.67 13.38
N PHE A 320 1.23 0.19 13.85
CA PHE A 320 0.98 1.62 13.98
C PHE A 320 0.68 2.25 12.62
N THR A 321 1.53 1.98 11.62
CA THR A 321 1.37 2.42 10.23
C THR A 321 -0.02 2.01 9.70
N LEU A 322 -0.39 0.72 9.77
CA LEU A 322 -1.70 0.26 9.27
C LEU A 322 -2.91 0.98 9.88
N VAL A 323 -2.85 1.43 11.13
CA VAL A 323 -3.93 2.21 11.75
C VAL A 323 -3.84 3.69 11.39
N HIS A 324 -2.64 4.25 11.27
CA HIS A 324 -2.38 5.62 10.82
C HIS A 324 -2.86 5.83 9.37
N GLU A 325 -2.46 4.96 8.44
CA GLU A 325 -2.94 4.98 7.03
C GLU A 325 -4.46 4.79 6.92
N PHE A 326 -5.05 3.98 7.81
CA PHE A 326 -6.51 3.82 7.85
C PHE A 326 -7.22 5.06 8.43
N ALA A 327 -6.57 5.80 9.32
CA ALA A 327 -7.10 7.07 9.83
C ALA A 327 -7.13 8.15 8.73
N HIS A 328 -6.11 8.21 7.87
CA HIS A 328 -6.10 9.08 6.68
C HIS A 328 -7.32 8.89 5.77
N LEU A 329 -7.80 7.66 5.58
CA LEU A 329 -9.03 7.39 4.81
C LEU A 329 -10.27 8.08 5.43
N LEU A 330 -10.34 8.20 6.76
CA LEU A 330 -11.43 8.89 7.44
C LEU A 330 -11.28 10.43 7.38
N PHE A 331 -10.06 10.96 7.33
CA PHE A 331 -9.80 12.42 7.34
C PHE A 331 -9.72 13.08 5.95
N ASN A 332 -9.72 12.30 4.88
CA ASN A 332 -9.56 12.81 3.51
C ASN A 332 -10.82 12.58 2.67
N GLU A 333 -11.41 13.67 2.20
CA GLU A 333 -12.51 13.66 1.23
C GLU A 333 -12.01 13.14 -0.12
N THR A 334 -12.80 12.28 -0.76
CA THR A 334 -12.57 11.78 -2.11
C THR A 334 -13.00 12.83 -3.15
N GLY A 335 -12.41 12.80 -4.34
CA GLY A 335 -12.76 13.72 -5.44
C GLY A 335 -11.98 15.06 -5.47
N VAL A 336 -10.95 15.22 -4.64
CA VAL A 336 -9.82 16.08 -4.99
C VAL A 336 -8.82 15.21 -5.76
N ASP A 337 -8.26 15.70 -6.88
CA ASP A 337 -7.26 14.99 -7.73
C ASP A 337 -5.94 14.65 -7.00
N ASP A 338 -5.87 14.95 -5.72
CA ASP A 338 -4.71 14.88 -4.87
C ASP A 338 -4.94 13.89 -3.75
N MET A 339 -4.08 12.88 -3.73
CA MET A 339 -3.78 12.14 -2.53
C MET A 339 -3.58 13.07 -1.30
N VAL A 340 -4.26 12.73 -0.19
CA VAL A 340 -3.91 12.92 1.24
C VAL A 340 -3.61 14.34 1.79
N TYR A 341 -3.74 15.44 1.03
CA TYR A 341 -3.22 16.81 1.39
C TYR A 341 -2.70 17.04 2.83
N GLU A 342 -1.37 17.00 2.99
CA GLU A 342 -0.70 17.06 4.29
C GLU A 342 -0.85 18.46 4.93
N MET A 343 -1.71 18.55 5.94
CA MET A 343 -1.68 19.61 6.94
C MET A 343 -1.04 19.01 8.20
N PRO A 344 0.00 19.62 8.81
CA PRO A 344 0.64 19.06 10.00
C PRO A 344 -0.32 18.75 11.16
N GLU A 345 -1.45 19.48 11.25
CA GLU A 345 -2.53 19.20 12.21
C GLU A 345 -3.26 17.87 11.97
N LYS A 346 -3.35 17.39 10.72
CA LYS A 346 -3.92 16.07 10.37
C LYS A 346 -2.98 14.93 10.74
N GLU A 347 -1.68 15.14 10.67
CA GLU A 347 -0.65 14.13 10.94
C GLU A 347 -0.54 13.79 12.42
N ASP A 348 -0.42 14.82 13.27
CA ASP A 348 -0.50 14.68 14.74
C ASP A 348 -1.83 14.03 15.17
N LEU A 349 -2.90 14.27 14.41
CA LEU A 349 -4.22 13.69 14.63
C LEU A 349 -4.27 12.20 14.24
N CYS A 350 -3.74 11.80 13.08
CA CYS A 350 -3.59 10.39 12.68
C CYS A 350 -2.70 9.60 13.64
N ASP A 351 -1.61 10.18 14.11
CA ASP A 351 -0.76 9.61 15.16
C ASP A 351 -1.51 9.44 16.48
N SER A 352 -2.30 10.42 16.88
CA SER A 352 -3.15 10.36 18.08
C SER A 352 -4.21 9.26 17.97
N VAL A 353 -4.84 9.12 16.81
CA VAL A 353 -5.82 8.06 16.50
C VAL A 353 -5.14 6.68 16.55
N ALA A 354 -4.00 6.50 15.88
CA ALA A 354 -3.26 5.24 15.85
C ALA A 354 -2.78 4.83 17.25
N ALA A 355 -2.29 5.78 18.05
CA ALA A 355 -1.90 5.56 19.44
C ALA A 355 -3.09 5.13 20.30
N GLU A 356 -4.25 5.78 20.20
CA GLU A 356 -5.42 5.46 21.02
C GLU A 356 -6.13 4.15 20.62
N VAL A 357 -6.20 3.84 19.32
CA VAL A 357 -6.78 2.58 18.81
C VAL A 357 -5.93 1.37 19.23
N LEU A 358 -4.60 1.48 19.19
CA LEU A 358 -3.69 0.41 19.59
C LEU A 358 -3.48 0.33 21.11
N VAL A 359 -3.46 1.48 21.78
CA VAL A 359 -3.15 1.62 23.21
C VAL A 359 -4.28 2.40 23.91
N PRO A 360 -5.46 1.78 24.08
CA PRO A 360 -6.62 2.44 24.66
C PRO A 360 -6.42 2.75 26.15
N ALA A 361 -6.97 3.88 26.59
CA ALA A 361 -6.78 4.40 27.95
C ALA A 361 -7.22 3.42 29.05
N SER A 362 -8.28 2.64 28.81
CA SER A 362 -8.76 1.56 29.67
C SER A 362 -7.65 0.55 30.02
N LEU A 363 -6.87 0.10 29.03
CA LEU A 363 -5.74 -0.80 29.26
C LEU A 363 -4.58 -0.09 29.97
N VAL A 364 -4.31 1.17 29.64
CA VAL A 364 -3.25 1.94 30.31
C VAL A 364 -3.54 2.04 31.81
N PHE A 365 -4.72 2.53 32.20
CA PHE A 365 -5.11 2.60 33.61
C PHE A 365 -5.08 1.20 34.26
N THR A 366 -5.65 0.18 33.62
CA THR A 366 -5.65 -1.21 34.15
C THR A 366 -4.25 -1.73 34.49
N PHE A 367 -3.24 -1.48 33.65
CA PHE A 367 -1.88 -1.97 33.93
C PHE A 367 -1.10 -1.07 34.89
N PHE A 368 -1.31 0.24 34.87
CA PHE A 368 -0.62 1.18 35.77
C PHE A 368 -1.19 1.19 37.20
N ASP A 369 -2.47 0.84 37.39
CA ASP A 369 -3.06 0.63 38.71
C ASP A 369 -2.55 -0.65 39.40
N GLN A 370 -2.00 -1.60 38.63
CA GLN A 370 -1.62 -2.94 39.09
C GLN A 370 -0.11 -3.14 39.27
N ALA A 371 0.72 -2.32 38.62
CA ALA A 371 2.16 -2.55 38.52
C ALA A 371 2.96 -1.24 38.42
N PRO A 372 4.22 -1.21 38.89
CA PRO A 372 5.10 -0.06 38.70
C PRO A 372 5.39 0.17 37.20
N THR A 373 5.70 1.41 36.83
CA THR A 373 5.83 1.90 35.44
C THR A 373 6.51 0.93 34.46
N GLU A 374 7.67 0.38 34.81
CA GLU A 374 8.44 -0.47 33.88
C GLU A 374 7.75 -1.82 33.60
N GLU A 375 7.09 -2.39 34.61
CA GLU A 375 6.29 -3.62 34.48
C GLU A 375 4.94 -3.35 33.81
N ALA A 376 4.30 -2.21 34.12
CA ALA A 376 3.08 -1.76 33.45
C ALA A 376 3.32 -1.56 31.95
N VAL A 377 4.41 -0.89 31.55
CA VAL A 377 4.80 -0.70 30.14
C VAL A 377 5.13 -2.04 29.47
N ALA A 378 5.84 -2.94 30.13
CA ALA A 378 6.11 -4.28 29.59
C ALA A 378 4.83 -5.09 29.36
N SER A 379 3.88 -5.01 30.30
CA SER A 379 2.57 -5.67 30.23
C SER A 379 1.69 -5.08 29.13
N LEU A 380 1.66 -3.74 29.01
CA LEU A 380 0.94 -3.00 27.98
C LEU A 380 1.45 -3.37 26.59
N ARG A 381 2.78 -3.33 26.35
CA ARG A 381 3.40 -3.81 25.10
C ARG A 381 3.03 -5.25 24.77
N LYS A 382 3.02 -6.13 25.77
CA LYS A 382 2.64 -7.54 25.58
C LYS A 382 1.15 -7.68 25.23
N ALA A 383 0.29 -6.80 25.73
CA ALA A 383 -1.14 -6.80 25.45
C ALA A 383 -1.51 -6.17 24.10
N THR A 384 -0.87 -5.06 23.71
CA THR A 384 -1.21 -4.28 22.51
C THR A 384 -0.35 -4.63 21.29
N LYS A 385 0.84 -5.20 21.51
CA LYS A 385 1.94 -5.36 20.53
C LYS A 385 2.47 -4.03 19.97
N ALA A 386 2.06 -2.89 20.53
CA ALA A 386 2.62 -1.59 20.20
C ALA A 386 4.08 -1.48 20.66
N SER A 387 4.80 -0.49 20.12
CA SER A 387 6.19 -0.24 20.47
C SER A 387 6.32 0.29 21.91
N GLU A 388 7.53 0.21 22.47
CA GLU A 388 7.80 0.76 23.80
C GLU A 388 7.53 2.27 23.86
N ILE A 389 7.96 2.99 22.82
CA ILE A 389 7.78 4.45 22.73
C ILE A 389 6.30 4.85 22.61
N VAL A 390 5.48 4.14 21.84
CA VAL A 390 4.02 4.42 21.76
C VAL A 390 3.36 4.16 23.12
N CYS A 391 3.70 3.05 23.80
CA CYS A 391 3.19 2.75 25.14
C CYS A 391 3.59 3.82 26.18
N LEU A 392 4.85 4.27 26.15
CA LEU A 392 5.37 5.31 27.06
C LEU A 392 4.74 6.67 26.80
N ARG A 393 4.68 7.11 25.53
CA ARG A 393 4.04 8.38 25.14
C ARG A 393 2.57 8.37 25.59
N ARG A 394 1.85 7.29 25.33
CA ARG A 394 0.43 7.18 25.70
C ARG A 394 0.20 7.18 27.22
N ALA A 395 1.08 6.53 27.98
CA ALA A 395 1.04 6.60 29.45
C ALA A 395 1.34 8.01 29.99
N HIS A 396 2.20 8.79 29.33
CA HIS A 396 2.47 10.18 29.69
C HIS A 396 1.28 11.09 29.37
N GLU A 397 0.69 10.95 28.18
CA GLU A 397 -0.52 11.70 27.76
C GLU A 397 -1.69 11.53 28.73
N LEU A 398 -1.85 10.33 29.28
CA LEU A 398 -2.91 9.99 30.25
C LEU A 398 -2.52 10.29 31.71
N GLY A 399 -1.34 10.86 31.97
CA GLY A 399 -0.88 11.24 33.31
C GLY A 399 -0.41 10.08 34.20
N CYS A 400 -0.29 8.86 33.66
CA CYS A 400 0.15 7.69 34.42
C CYS A 400 1.66 7.67 34.70
N ILE A 401 2.46 8.48 33.99
CA ILE A 401 3.89 8.68 34.26
C ILE A 401 4.26 10.17 34.26
N ALA A 402 5.18 10.53 35.15
CA ALA A 402 5.76 11.87 35.18
C ALA A 402 6.70 12.11 33.99
N ARG A 403 6.88 13.37 33.61
CA ARG A 403 7.75 13.82 32.51
C ARG A 403 9.20 13.33 32.65
N ASP A 404 9.73 13.35 33.88
CA ASP A 404 11.11 12.95 34.15
C ASP A 404 11.29 11.42 34.02
N ASP A 405 10.30 10.63 34.45
CA ASP A 405 10.28 9.19 34.23
C ASP A 405 10.15 8.82 32.75
N PHE A 406 9.33 9.54 32.00
CA PHE A 406 9.25 9.37 30.54
C PHE A 406 10.63 9.58 29.89
N PHE A 407 11.32 10.69 30.17
CA PHE A 407 12.66 10.93 29.61
C PHE A 407 13.72 9.93 30.09
N ARG A 408 13.66 9.51 31.37
CA ARG A 408 14.55 8.49 31.94
C ARG A 408 14.41 7.16 31.20
N ILE A 409 13.19 6.66 31.04
CA ILE A 409 12.92 5.37 30.40
C ILE A 409 13.16 5.47 28.89
N TYR A 410 12.77 6.57 28.23
CA TYR A 410 13.07 6.81 26.82
C TYR A 410 14.57 6.83 26.53
N GLY A 411 15.36 7.51 27.38
CA GLY A 411 16.83 7.52 27.26
C GLY A 411 17.48 6.16 27.54
N ALA A 412 16.84 5.27 28.30
CA ALA A 412 17.25 3.87 28.43
C ALA A 412 16.87 3.04 27.19
N TYR A 413 15.67 3.26 26.64
CA TYR A 413 15.21 2.61 25.41
C TYR A 413 16.09 2.96 24.20
N LYS A 414 16.43 4.24 23.99
CA LYS A 414 17.29 4.69 22.90
C LYS A 414 18.66 4.02 22.92
N ARG A 415 19.31 3.95 24.10
CA ARG A 415 20.58 3.24 24.28
C ARG A 415 20.47 1.75 23.92
N ARG A 416 19.41 1.07 24.37
CA ARG A 416 19.18 -0.34 23.98
C ARG A 416 19.01 -0.52 22.47
N LEU A 417 18.38 0.42 21.75
CA LEU A 417 18.31 0.36 20.29
C LEU A 417 19.68 0.56 19.64
N GLU A 418 20.48 1.52 20.13
CA GLU A 418 21.84 1.78 19.66
C GLU A 418 22.74 0.54 19.87
N ASP A 419 22.64 -0.14 21.02
CA ASP A 419 23.32 -1.40 21.30
C ASP A 419 22.86 -2.54 20.36
N ILE A 420 21.54 -2.70 20.18
CA ILE A 420 20.93 -3.76 19.35
C ILE A 420 21.22 -3.58 17.85
N GLY A 421 21.45 -2.35 17.38
CA GLY A 421 21.78 -2.05 15.98
C GLY A 421 23.03 -2.77 15.44
N SER A 422 23.85 -3.34 16.33
CA SER A 422 25.03 -4.16 15.98
C SER A 422 24.75 -5.66 15.81
N ALA A 423 23.55 -6.15 16.17
CA ALA A 423 23.20 -7.57 16.17
C ALA A 423 22.45 -8.00 14.89
N LYS A 424 23.16 -8.56 13.91
CA LYS A 424 22.55 -9.14 12.70
C LYS A 424 21.53 -10.23 13.05
N GLN A 425 20.34 -10.15 12.46
CA GLN A 425 19.32 -11.22 12.55
C GLN A 425 19.90 -12.55 12.05
N LYS A 426 19.69 -13.62 12.81
CA LYS A 426 19.99 -14.99 12.36
C LYS A 426 19.01 -15.37 11.24
N GLN A 427 19.54 -15.63 10.06
CA GLN A 427 18.79 -16.34 9.02
C GLN A 427 18.37 -17.72 9.52
N THR A 428 17.13 -18.10 9.28
CA THR A 428 16.62 -19.46 9.44
C THR A 428 16.67 -20.18 8.09
N ASP A 429 17.07 -21.45 8.08
CA ASP A 429 17.52 -22.18 6.86
C ASP A 429 16.46 -22.42 5.78
N ARG A 430 15.19 -22.03 5.96
CA ARG A 430 14.16 -22.02 4.90
C ARG A 430 13.23 -20.82 5.04
N GLY A 431 13.31 -19.90 4.09
CA GLY A 431 12.31 -18.86 3.91
C GLY A 431 10.96 -19.41 3.41
N PRO A 432 9.87 -18.64 3.54
CA PRO A 432 8.57 -19.00 2.97
C PRO A 432 8.65 -19.12 1.43
N SER A 433 7.74 -19.91 0.84
CA SER A 433 7.58 -20.02 -0.61
C SER A 433 7.34 -18.65 -1.25
N TYR A 434 7.85 -18.44 -2.47
CA TYR A 434 7.60 -17.23 -3.27
C TYR A 434 6.11 -16.88 -3.33
N TYR A 435 5.21 -17.85 -3.51
CA TYR A 435 3.77 -17.61 -3.59
C TYR A 435 3.15 -17.18 -2.26
N ILE A 436 3.72 -17.59 -1.11
CA ILE A 436 3.30 -17.12 0.22
C ILE A 436 3.72 -15.66 0.42
N VAL A 437 4.94 -15.30 -0.03
CA VAL A 437 5.43 -13.92 0.00
C VAL A 437 4.58 -13.06 -0.93
N GLN A 438 4.41 -13.45 -2.19
CA GLN A 438 3.61 -12.73 -3.18
C GLN A 438 2.16 -12.52 -2.70
N LYS A 439 1.52 -13.55 -2.13
CA LYS A 439 0.17 -13.44 -1.57
C LYS A 439 0.12 -12.42 -0.42
N SER A 440 1.12 -12.45 0.47
CA SER A 440 1.27 -11.46 1.54
C SER A 440 1.56 -10.04 1.01
N MET A 441 2.17 -9.90 -0.17
CA MET A 441 2.47 -8.60 -0.78
C MET A 441 1.27 -8.00 -1.53
N LEU A 442 0.45 -8.85 -2.16
CA LEU A 442 -0.78 -8.43 -2.86
C LEU A 442 -1.93 -8.10 -1.90
N GLY A 443 -2.05 -8.83 -0.79
CA GLY A 443 -3.28 -8.84 0.02
C GLY A 443 -4.24 -9.94 -0.44
N ASP A 444 -5.17 -10.35 0.43
CA ASP A 444 -6.17 -11.36 0.08
C ASP A 444 -7.18 -10.72 -0.91
N LEU A 445 -7.74 -9.55 -0.57
CA LEU A 445 -8.75 -8.86 -1.38
C LEU A 445 -8.28 -8.59 -2.83
N PHE A 446 -7.05 -8.10 -3.03
CA PHE A 446 -6.54 -7.80 -4.37
C PHE A 446 -6.39 -9.06 -5.24
N ALA A 447 -5.81 -10.12 -4.69
CA ALA A 447 -5.65 -11.39 -5.39
C ALA A 447 -7.01 -12.03 -5.73
N ASP A 448 -8.01 -11.82 -4.86
CA ASP A 448 -9.37 -12.28 -5.09
C ASP A 448 -10.06 -11.47 -6.21
N THR A 449 -9.96 -10.14 -6.20
CA THR A 449 -10.53 -9.28 -7.26
C THR A 449 -9.89 -9.54 -8.62
N VAL A 450 -8.55 -9.68 -8.70
CA VAL A 450 -7.85 -10.03 -9.95
C VAL A 450 -8.28 -11.39 -10.49
N PHE A 451 -8.46 -12.39 -9.62
CA PHE A 451 -8.92 -13.71 -10.04
C PHE A 451 -10.32 -13.67 -10.67
N GLU A 452 -11.26 -12.99 -10.01
CA GLU A 452 -12.62 -12.86 -10.53
C GLU A 452 -12.67 -11.99 -11.80
N GLY A 453 -11.89 -10.91 -11.89
CA GLY A 453 -11.77 -10.09 -13.10
C GLY A 453 -11.25 -10.84 -14.33
N VAL A 454 -10.28 -11.74 -14.16
CA VAL A 454 -9.82 -12.62 -15.26
C VAL A 454 -10.90 -13.64 -15.64
N LYS A 455 -11.58 -14.21 -14.64
CA LYS A 455 -12.62 -15.23 -14.82
C LYS A 455 -13.93 -14.68 -15.43
N SER A 456 -14.20 -13.39 -15.26
CA SER A 456 -15.32 -12.68 -15.89
C SER A 456 -14.99 -12.10 -17.28
N GLU A 457 -13.76 -12.31 -17.78
CA GLU A 457 -13.21 -11.71 -19.01
C GLU A 457 -13.10 -10.17 -18.98
N CYS A 458 -13.33 -9.52 -17.82
CA CYS A 458 -13.17 -8.07 -17.62
C CYS A 458 -11.70 -7.64 -17.47
N LEU A 459 -10.78 -8.55 -17.16
CA LEU A 459 -9.34 -8.31 -17.07
C LEU A 459 -8.58 -9.25 -18.00
N LEU A 460 -7.84 -8.68 -18.95
CA LEU A 460 -6.96 -9.45 -19.82
C LEU A 460 -5.80 -10.08 -19.03
N PHE A 461 -5.39 -11.29 -19.41
CA PHE A 461 -4.23 -11.96 -18.80
C PHE A 461 -2.95 -11.11 -18.84
N SER A 462 -2.71 -10.33 -19.91
CA SER A 462 -1.59 -9.40 -20.03
C SER A 462 -1.55 -8.36 -18.92
N ASP A 463 -2.70 -7.79 -18.59
CA ASP A 463 -2.84 -6.79 -17.54
C ASP A 463 -2.83 -7.44 -16.16
N ALA A 464 -3.45 -8.61 -16.00
CA ALA A 464 -3.35 -9.37 -14.76
C ALA A 464 -1.88 -9.70 -14.38
N TYR A 465 -1.04 -10.04 -15.36
CA TYR A 465 0.39 -10.24 -15.19
C TYR A 465 1.12 -8.95 -14.75
N ARG A 466 0.81 -7.82 -15.40
CA ARG A 466 1.37 -6.49 -15.07
C ARG A 466 0.97 -6.06 -13.65
N LEU A 467 -0.33 -6.13 -13.33
CA LEU A 467 -0.89 -5.69 -12.06
C LEU A 467 -0.41 -6.54 -10.87
N THR A 468 -0.25 -7.84 -11.05
CA THR A 468 0.23 -8.75 -9.98
C THR A 468 1.75 -8.88 -9.87
N ASP A 469 2.50 -8.25 -10.78
CA ASP A 469 3.95 -8.45 -10.96
C ASP A 469 4.32 -9.95 -11.07
N MET A 470 3.67 -10.64 -12.02
CA MET A 470 3.89 -12.07 -12.27
C MET A 470 3.89 -12.39 -13.76
N ASN A 471 4.88 -13.18 -14.21
CA ASN A 471 4.79 -13.81 -15.52
C ASN A 471 3.69 -14.89 -15.55
N ALA A 472 3.24 -15.28 -16.74
CA ALA A 472 2.18 -16.27 -16.95
C ALA A 472 2.33 -17.59 -16.16
N SER A 473 3.57 -18.11 -16.04
CA SER A 473 3.82 -19.37 -15.31
C SER A 473 3.72 -19.20 -13.79
N SER A 474 4.24 -18.08 -13.26
CA SER A 474 4.08 -17.71 -11.85
C SER A 474 2.62 -17.46 -11.51
N PHE A 475 1.90 -16.71 -12.35
CA PHE A 475 0.50 -16.36 -12.15
C PHE A 475 -0.41 -17.59 -12.08
N LYS A 476 -0.29 -18.52 -13.05
CA LYS A 476 -1.07 -19.78 -13.03
C LYS A 476 -0.77 -20.63 -11.80
N LYS A 477 0.50 -20.70 -11.39
CA LYS A 477 0.91 -21.49 -10.21
C LYS A 477 0.49 -20.84 -8.89
N PHE A 478 0.52 -19.52 -8.79
CA PHE A 478 0.04 -18.75 -7.63
C PHE A 478 -1.40 -19.08 -7.27
N TYR A 479 -2.32 -19.00 -8.24
CA TYR A 479 -3.72 -19.34 -8.01
C TYR A 479 -3.92 -20.84 -7.74
N ALA A 480 -3.20 -21.72 -8.45
CA ALA A 480 -3.29 -23.16 -8.25
C ALA A 480 -2.84 -23.60 -6.83
N GLU A 481 -1.79 -23.00 -6.26
CA GLU A 481 -1.39 -23.22 -4.85
C GLU A 481 -2.44 -22.67 -3.86
N GLY A 482 -3.23 -21.66 -4.26
CA GLY A 482 -4.40 -21.17 -3.53
C GLY A 482 -5.68 -22.00 -3.74
N GLY A 483 -5.64 -23.10 -4.49
CA GLY A 483 -6.81 -23.93 -4.80
C GLY A 483 -7.76 -23.35 -5.86
N ARG A 484 -7.32 -22.33 -6.60
CA ARG A 484 -8.08 -21.67 -7.66
C ARG A 484 -7.49 -21.98 -9.03
N TYR A 485 -8.33 -22.24 -10.03
CA TYR A 485 -7.89 -22.65 -11.35
C TYR A 485 -8.43 -21.69 -12.42
N LEU A 486 -7.51 -21.30 -13.32
CA LEU A 486 -7.70 -20.48 -14.52
C LEU A 486 -7.35 -21.31 -15.77
#